data_AF-A0A2U1LH41-F1
#
_entry.id   AF-A0A2U1LH41-F1
#
_cell.length_a   1.000
_cell.length_b   1.000
_cell.length_c   1.000
_cell.angle_alpha   90.00
_cell.angle_beta   90.00
_cell.angle_gamma   90.00
#
_symmetry.space_group_name_H-M   'P 1'
#
loop_
_entity.id
_entity.type
_entity.pdbx_description
1 polymer ?
#
loop_
_entity_poly.entity_id
_entity_poly.type
_entity_poly.pdbx_seq_one_letter_code
_entity_poly.pdbx_strand_id
1 'polypeptide(L)'
;MVQALTHAKHGVDILSGTRVRTHFARPNWREVFSKVASKNPNTTVGVFYCGMPVLAKELKKLSYEMSSKTSTRFEFHKEYF
;
A
#
# COMPACT_ATOMS: atom_id res chain seq x y z
N MET A 1 16.18 -9.71 12.48
CA MET A 1 16.64 -8.32 12.24
C MET A 1 16.32 -7.49 13.48
N VAL A 2 17.27 -6.70 14.00
CA VAL A 2 17.14 -5.98 15.28
C VAL A 2 15.90 -5.09 15.33
N GLN A 3 15.58 -4.36 14.26
CA GLN A 3 14.37 -3.53 14.15
C GLN A 3 13.08 -4.28 14.48
N ALA A 4 12.93 -5.54 14.05
CA ALA A 4 11.74 -6.35 14.31
C ALA A 4 11.61 -6.71 15.80
N LEU A 5 12.74 -7.03 16.44
CA LEU A 5 12.81 -7.38 17.86
C LEU A 5 12.51 -6.15 18.72
N THR A 6 13.09 -4.99 18.38
CA THR A 6 12.83 -3.73 19.08
C THR A 6 11.37 -3.31 18.95
N HIS A 7 10.78 -3.39 17.76
CA HIS A 7 9.36 -3.09 17.55
C HIS A 7 8.46 -4.05 18.32
N ALA A 8 8.76 -5.36 18.35
CA ALA A 8 8.00 -6.33 19.13
C ALA A 8 8.06 -6.06 20.65
N LYS A 9 9.19 -5.55 21.15
CA LYS A 9 9.38 -5.27 22.59
C LYS A 9 8.78 -3.93 23.03
N HIS A 10 8.92 -2.89 22.21
CA HIS A 10 8.58 -1.52 22.61
C HIS A 10 7.39 -0.93 21.84
N GLY A 11 6.89 -1.61 20.82
CA GLY A 11 5.80 -1.14 19.96
C GLY A 11 6.17 0.03 19.05
N VAL A 12 7.45 0.40 19.00
CA VAL A 12 7.96 1.54 18.23
C VAL A 12 9.07 1.12 17.29
N ASP A 13 9.05 1.68 16.10
CA ASP A 13 10.07 1.52 15.09
C ASP A 13 11.29 2.35 15.47
N ILE A 14 12.45 1.71 15.55
CA ILE A 14 13.69 2.34 16.05
C ILE A 14 14.21 3.46 15.13
N LEU A 15 13.83 3.48 13.85
CA LEU A 15 14.34 4.43 12.86
C LEU A 15 13.49 5.69 12.82
N SER A 16 12.16 5.50 12.75
CA SER A 16 11.20 6.60 12.65
C SER A 16 10.70 7.10 14.00
N GLY A 17 10.86 6.32 15.08
CA GLY A 17 10.28 6.61 16.39
C GLY A 17 8.76 6.48 16.44
N THR A 18 8.13 5.92 15.39
CA THR A 18 6.67 5.80 15.29
C THR A 18 6.19 4.39 15.58
N ARG A 19 4.88 4.20 15.79
CA ARG A 19 4.28 2.85 15.89
C ARG A 19 4.26 2.10 14.56
N VAL A 20 4.39 2.82 13.44
CA VAL A 20 4.40 2.25 12.09
C VAL A 20 5.81 1.75 11.78
N ARG A 21 5.89 0.55 11.23
CA ARG A 21 7.17 -0.07 10.90
C ARG A 21 7.72 0.46 9.59
N THR A 22 9.00 0.84 9.58
CA THR A 22 9.70 1.23 8.35
C THR A 22 10.07 -0.01 7.54
N HIS A 23 9.65 -0.04 6.28
CA HIS A 23 10.08 -1.05 5.31
C HIS A 23 11.11 -0.44 4.36
N PHE A 24 12.22 -1.13 4.18
CA PHE A 24 13.26 -0.72 3.24
C PHE A 24 12.95 -1.23 1.83
N ALA A 25 13.52 -0.54 0.83
CA ALA A 25 13.29 -0.75 -0.59
C ALA A 25 11.88 -0.37 -1.09
N ARG A 26 11.57 -0.72 -2.34
CA ARG A 26 10.28 -0.43 -2.96
C ARG A 26 9.22 -1.42 -2.44
N PRO A 27 7.98 -0.97 -2.21
CA PRO A 27 6.88 -1.86 -1.82
C PRO A 27 6.50 -2.80 -2.97
N ASN A 28 6.04 -4.01 -2.62
CA ASN A 28 5.36 -4.89 -3.57
C ASN A 28 3.88 -4.49 -3.67
N TRP A 29 3.57 -3.63 -4.65
CA TRP A 29 2.21 -3.13 -4.81
C TRP A 29 1.17 -4.23 -5.03
N ARG A 30 1.49 -5.31 -5.74
CA ARG A 30 0.54 -6.43 -5.93
C ARG A 30 0.12 -7.06 -4.61
N GLU A 31 1.07 -7.26 -3.70
CA GLU A 31 0.80 -7.77 -2.37
C GLU A 31 -0.04 -6.78 -1.54
N VAL A 32 0.26 -5.48 -1.64
CA VAL A 32 -0.51 -4.43 -0.96
C VAL A 32 -1.97 -4.43 -1.44
N PHE A 33 -2.21 -4.40 -2.75
CA PHE A 33 -3.58 -4.46 -3.29
C PHE A 33 -4.30 -5.74 -2.88
N SER A 34 -3.62 -6.90 -2.92
CA SER A 34 -4.22 -8.19 -2.50
C SER A 34 -4.67 -8.17 -1.04
N LYS A 35 -3.84 -7.61 -0.14
CA LYS A 35 -4.18 -7.44 1.27
C LYS A 35 -5.31 -6.44 1.49
N VAL A 36 -5.38 -5.39 0.69
CA VAL A 36 -6.48 -4.41 0.78
C VAL A 36 -7.79 -5.05 0.30
N ALA A 37 -7.76 -5.79 -0.80
CA ALA A 37 -8.93 -6.48 -1.32
C ALA A 37 -9.48 -7.52 -0.33
N SER A 38 -8.60 -8.33 0.27
CA SER A 38 -9.02 -9.36 1.24
C SER A 38 -9.68 -8.79 2.49
N LYS A 39 -9.28 -7.57 2.91
CA LYS A 39 -9.88 -6.87 4.05
C LYS A 39 -11.17 -6.11 3.72
N ASN A 40 -11.43 -5.82 2.45
CA ASN A 40 -12.54 -4.97 2.01
C ASN A 40 -13.36 -5.63 0.88
N PRO A 41 -13.93 -6.82 1.09
CA PRO A 41 -14.65 -7.54 0.04
C PRO A 41 -15.92 -6.79 -0.41
N ASN A 42 -16.26 -6.84 -1.71
CA ASN A 42 -17.47 -6.23 -2.29
C ASN A 42 -17.60 -4.72 -2.05
N THR A 43 -16.48 -4.00 -1.92
CA THR A 43 -16.47 -2.54 -1.73
C THR A 43 -15.69 -1.83 -2.84
N THR A 44 -15.83 -0.51 -2.91
CA THR A 44 -15.01 0.35 -3.76
C THR A 44 -13.96 1.06 -2.91
N VAL A 45 -12.69 0.94 -3.30
CA VAL A 45 -11.53 1.57 -2.65
C VAL A 45 -10.90 2.60 -3.58
N GLY A 46 -10.81 3.84 -3.11
CA GLY A 46 -10.09 4.91 -3.80
C GLY A 46 -8.58 4.82 -3.58
N VAL A 47 -7.80 4.92 -4.65
CA VAL A 47 -6.33 4.93 -4.65
C VAL A 47 -5.85 6.28 -5.15
N PHE A 48 -5.37 7.12 -4.23
CA PHE A 48 -4.88 8.47 -4.51
C PHE A 48 -3.36 8.51 -4.52
N TYR A 49 -2.76 9.19 -5.50
CA TYR A 49 -1.30 9.29 -5.58
C TYR A 49 -0.81 10.66 -6.06
N CYS A 50 0.04 11.30 -5.24
CA CYS A 50 0.80 12.50 -5.58
C CYS A 50 2.31 12.17 -5.59
N GLY A 51 3.02 12.47 -6.68
CA GLY A 51 4.41 12.05 -6.89
C GLY A 51 4.78 11.70 -8.33
N MET A 52 5.93 11.05 -8.51
CA MET A 52 6.54 10.75 -9.82
C MET A 52 5.59 10.01 -10.77
N PRO A 53 5.47 10.43 -12.05
CA PRO A 53 4.51 9.84 -13.00
C PRO A 53 4.70 8.35 -13.29
N VAL A 54 5.93 7.84 -13.19
CA VAL A 54 6.23 6.43 -13.46
C VAL A 54 5.44 5.51 -12.52
N LEU A 55 5.42 5.84 -11.22
CA LEU A 55 4.68 5.07 -10.23
C LEU A 55 3.17 5.28 -10.37
N ALA A 56 2.70 6.45 -10.78
CA ALA A 56 1.28 6.68 -11.07
C ALA A 56 0.77 5.72 -12.16
N LYS A 57 1.55 5.49 -13.22
CA LYS A 57 1.19 4.55 -14.30
C LYS A 57 1.10 3.11 -13.79
N GLU A 58 2.04 2.70 -12.93
CA GLU A 58 2.05 1.37 -12.33
C GLU A 58 0.82 1.15 -11.43
N LEU A 59 0.54 2.08 -10.52
CA LEU A 59 -0.61 2.00 -9.61
C LEU A 59 -1.94 2.01 -10.36
N LYS A 60 -2.07 2.82 -11.42
CA LYS A 60 -3.27 2.84 -12.28
C LYS A 60 -3.49 1.47 -12.95
N LYS A 61 -2.43 0.87 -13.50
CA LYS A 61 -2.51 -0.46 -14.11
C LYS A 61 -2.91 -1.53 -13.11
N LEU A 62 -2.31 -1.52 -11.92
CA LEU A 62 -2.63 -2.47 -10.86
C LEU A 62 -4.05 -2.31 -10.34
N SER A 63 -4.54 -1.07 -10.21
CA SER A 63 -5.93 -0.82 -9.78
C SER A 63 -6.94 -1.47 -10.74
N TYR A 64 -6.71 -1.34 -12.05
CA TYR A 64 -7.56 -2.01 -13.06
C TYR A 64 -7.46 -3.54 -12.99
N GLU A 65 -6.23 -4.06 -12.93
CA GLU A 65 -5.98 -5.51 -12.88
C GLU A 65 -6.62 -6.16 -11.64
N MET A 66 -6.47 -5.53 -10.47
CA MET A 66 -6.95 -6.06 -9.19
C MET A 66 -8.47 -5.92 -9.05
N SER A 67 -9.08 -4.89 -9.64
CA SER A 67 -10.55 -4.76 -9.71
C SER A 67 -11.20 -5.90 -10.50
N SER A 68 -10.49 -6.43 -11.50
CA SER A 68 -11.00 -7.54 -12.32
C SER A 68 -10.79 -8.91 -11.65
N LYS A 69 -9.78 -9.03 -10.80
CA LYS A 69 -9.35 -10.29 -10.17
C LYS A 69 -9.93 -10.52 -8.78
N THR A 70 -10.49 -9.49 -8.15
CA THR A 70 -11.00 -9.54 -6.78
C THR A 70 -12.41 -8.99 -6.72
N SER A 71 -13.11 -9.19 -5.60
CA SER A 71 -14.44 -8.61 -5.38
C SER A 71 -14.40 -7.13 -4.99
N THR A 72 -13.21 -6.56 -4.81
CA THR A 72 -13.03 -5.15 -4.45
C THR A 72 -12.74 -4.33 -5.70
N ARG A 73 -13.52 -3.28 -5.93
CA ARG A 73 -13.28 -2.33 -7.01
C ARG A 73 -12.25 -1.29 -6.56
N PHE A 74 -11.23 -1.04 -7.37
CA PHE A 74 -10.22 -0.01 -7.11
C PHE A 74 -10.33 1.13 -8.12
N GLU A 75 -10.51 2.36 -7.62
CA GLU A 75 -10.58 3.57 -8.43
C GLU A 75 -9.32 4.40 -8.23
N PHE A 76 -8.55 4.62 -9.30
CA PHE A 76 -7.28 5.34 -9.22
C PHE A 76 -7.43 6.82 -9.59
N HIS A 77 -6.91 7.69 -8.73
CA HIS A 77 -6.90 9.14 -8.89
C HIS A 77 -5.46 9.69 -8.83
N LYS A 78 -5.06 10.37 -9.91
CA LYS A 78 -3.79 11.10 -9.94
C LYS A 78 -4.02 12.50 -9.39
N GLU A 79 -3.43 12.77 -8.23
CA GLU A 79 -3.59 14.05 -7.55
C GLU A 79 -2.37 14.96 -7.75
N TYR A 80 -2.64 16.27 -7.70
CA TYR A 80 -1.70 17.39 -7.75
C TYR A 80 -2.03 18.34 -6.60
N PHE A 81 -1.49 18.03 -5.42
CA PHE A 81 -1.62 18.83 -4.21
C PHE A 81 -0.55 19.92 -4.15
#